data_AF-A0A833GN84-F1
#
_entry.id   AF-A0A833GN84-F1
#
_cell.length_a   1.000
_cell.length_b   1.000
_cell.length_c   1.000
_cell.angle_alpha   90.00
_cell.angle_beta   90.00
_cell.angle_gamma   90.00
#
_symmetry.space_group_name_H-M   'P 1'
#
loop_
_entity.id
_entity.type
_entity.pdbx_description
1 polymer ?
#
loop_
_entity_poly.entity_id
_entity_poly.type
_entity_poly.pdbx_seq_one_letter_code
_entity_poly.pdbx_strand_id
1 'polypeptide(L)'
;MKSLHQNEPRPLSLAEWRVDPPSDPEFRPAVWRRIQKRARETWTAYVRTHLVGWAVAGVMLTVGAGWTGHTFAQARLEAAREKMVVAYLTELDPRVLAKLPPSAK
;
A
#
# COMPACT_ATOMS: atom_id res chain seq x y z
N MET A 1 51.52 -4.23 -49.22
CA MET A 1 51.69 -4.72 -47.84
C MET A 1 50.33 -5.21 -47.35
N LYS A 2 50.14 -6.53 -47.21
CA LYS A 2 48.91 -7.18 -46.72
C LYS A 2 49.07 -7.42 -45.22
N SER A 3 48.27 -6.78 -44.39
CA SER A 3 48.13 -7.17 -42.98
C SER A 3 47.07 -8.25 -42.86
N LEU A 4 47.51 -9.41 -42.38
CA LEU A 4 46.72 -10.56 -41.99
C LEU A 4 45.87 -10.19 -40.77
N HIS A 5 44.60 -9.83 -40.97
CA HIS A 5 43.60 -9.98 -39.91
C HIS A 5 42.90 -11.32 -40.12
N GLN A 6 43.66 -12.35 -39.78
CA GLN A 6 43.26 -13.73 -39.74
C GLN A 6 42.11 -13.84 -38.73
N ASN A 7 40.97 -14.32 -39.22
CA ASN A 7 39.74 -14.58 -38.47
C ASN A 7 40.02 -15.13 -37.06
N GLU A 8 39.72 -14.34 -36.03
CA GLU A 8 39.65 -14.85 -34.67
C GLU A 8 38.59 -15.96 -34.60
N PRO A 9 38.86 -17.08 -33.91
CA PRO A 9 37.89 -18.16 -33.76
C PRO A 9 36.72 -17.65 -32.92
N ARG A 10 35.61 -17.32 -33.58
CA ARG A 10 34.36 -16.98 -32.91
C ARG A 10 33.95 -18.16 -32.04
N PRO A 11 33.61 -17.95 -30.75
CA PRO A 11 33.12 -19.02 -29.89
C PRO A 11 31.88 -19.66 -30.52
N LEU A 12 31.81 -20.99 -30.50
CA LEU A 12 30.73 -21.79 -31.12
C LEU A 12 29.32 -21.30 -30.74
N SER A 13 29.17 -20.75 -29.53
CA SER A 13 27.92 -20.16 -29.03
C SER A 13 27.41 -18.97 -29.86
N LEU A 14 28.30 -18.19 -30.49
CA LEU A 14 27.93 -17.08 -31.38
C LEU A 14 27.68 -17.56 -32.82
N ALA A 15 28.25 -18.70 -33.24
CA ALA A 15 27.98 -19.29 -34.55
C ALA A 15 26.59 -19.93 -34.60
N GLU A 16 26.11 -20.44 -33.46
CA GLU A 16 24.77 -20.99 -33.29
C GLU A 16 23.69 -19.90 -33.15
N TRP A 17 24.10 -18.68 -32.78
CA TRP A 17 23.19 -17.54 -32.67
C TRP A 17 22.81 -17.02 -34.07
N ARG A 18 21.67 -17.51 -34.58
CA ARG A 18 21.07 -16.98 -35.82
C ARG A 18 20.57 -15.55 -35.55
N VAL A 19 21.27 -14.58 -36.14
CA VAL A 19 20.90 -13.15 -36.13
C VAL A 19 19.57 -12.90 -36.85
N ASP A 20 19.22 -13.76 -37.81
CA ASP A 20 17.96 -13.72 -38.53
C ASP A 20 17.26 -15.09 -38.42
N PRO A 21 16.47 -15.33 -37.37
CA PRO A 21 15.69 -16.55 -37.23
C PRO A 21 14.61 -16.60 -38.32
N PRO A 22 14.34 -17.78 -38.91
CA PRO A 22 13.29 -17.91 -39.92
C PRO A 22 11.96 -17.49 -39.30
N SER A 23 11.20 -16.66 -40.02
CA SER A 23 9.89 -16.20 -39.56
C SER A 23 8.97 -17.39 -39.35
N ASP A 24 8.66 -17.68 -38.09
CA ASP A 24 7.66 -18.67 -37.72
C ASP A 24 6.27 -18.04 -37.92
N PRO A 25 5.44 -18.56 -38.85
CA PRO A 25 4.09 -18.06 -39.07
C PRO A 25 3.19 -18.23 -37.83
N GLU A 26 3.50 -19.17 -36.94
CA GLU A 26 2.78 -19.38 -35.68
C GLU A 26 3.20 -18.42 -34.56
N PHE A 27 4.29 -17.66 -34.73
CA PHE A 27 4.79 -16.75 -33.70
C PHE A 27 3.75 -15.72 -33.28
N ARG A 28 3.17 -15.00 -34.25
CA ARG A 28 2.15 -13.98 -33.99
C ARG A 28 0.89 -14.54 -33.32
N PRO A 29 0.24 -15.61 -33.83
CA PRO A 29 -0.93 -16.18 -33.18
C PRO A 29 -0.60 -16.79 -31.81
N ALA A 30 0.60 -17.37 -31.61
CA ALA A 30 1.02 -17.88 -30.31
C ALA A 30 1.22 -16.76 -29.27
N VAL A 31 1.84 -15.64 -29.66
CA VAL A 31 1.99 -14.46 -28.81
C VAL A 31 0.62 -13.88 -28.45
N TRP A 32 -0.27 -13.71 -29.44
CA TRP A 32 -1.61 -13.19 -29.18
C TRP A 32 -2.43 -14.06 -28.22
N ARG A 33 -2.33 -15.39 -28.38
CA ARG A 33 -2.98 -16.37 -27.49
C ARG A 33 -2.49 -16.25 -26.04
N ARG A 34 -1.19 -16.03 -25.85
CA ARG A 34 -0.60 -15.78 -24.51
C ARG A 34 -1.07 -14.47 -23.91
N ILE A 35 -1.12 -13.40 -24.70
CA ILE A 35 -1.62 -12.09 -24.25
C ILE A 35 -3.10 -12.18 -23.87
N GLN A 36 -3.94 -12.81 -24.69
CA GLN A 36 -5.35 -13.02 -24.38
C GLN A 36 -5.57 -13.88 -23.12
N LYS A 37 -4.71 -14.89 -22.89
CA LYS A 37 -4.78 -15.71 -21.68
C LYS A 37 -4.45 -14.89 -20.42
N ARG A 38 -3.45 -14.01 -20.47
CA ARG A 38 -3.13 -13.06 -19.39
C ARG A 38 -4.18 -11.97 -19.21
N ALA A 39 -4.77 -11.46 -20.29
CA ALA A 39 -5.86 -10.49 -20.22
C ALA A 39 -7.10 -11.07 -19.52
N ARG A 40 -7.20 -12.40 -19.43
CA ARG A 40 -8.26 -13.12 -18.72
C ARG A 40 -8.01 -13.28 -17.21
N GLU A 41 -6.83 -12.92 -16.70
CA GLU A 41 -6.62 -12.72 -15.26
C GLU A 41 -7.42 -11.49 -14.84
N THR A 42 -8.64 -11.74 -14.39
CA THR A 42 -9.53 -10.69 -13.92
C THR A 42 -9.14 -10.24 -12.53
N TRP A 43 -9.41 -8.96 -12.23
CA TRP A 43 -9.28 -8.39 -10.90
C TRP A 43 -9.92 -9.27 -9.80
N THR A 44 -11.06 -9.87 -10.10
CA THR A 44 -11.75 -10.82 -9.21
C THR A 44 -10.95 -12.09 -8.93
N ALA A 45 -10.22 -12.63 -9.92
CA ALA A 45 -9.33 -13.77 -9.70
C ALA A 45 -8.17 -13.39 -8.78
N TYR A 46 -7.59 -12.20 -8.97
CA TYR A 46 -6.53 -11.69 -8.10
C TYR A 46 -7.00 -11.53 -6.65
N VAL A 47 -8.14 -10.86 -6.43
CA VAL A 47 -8.73 -10.68 -5.11
C VAL A 47 -9.05 -12.03 -4.47
N ARG A 48 -9.62 -12.97 -5.22
CA ARG A 48 -9.96 -14.32 -4.71
C ARG A 48 -8.73 -15.09 -4.23
N THR A 49 -7.63 -15.00 -4.96
CA THR A 49 -6.35 -15.63 -4.56
C THR A 49 -5.74 -14.97 -3.32
N HIS A 50 -6.01 -13.68 -3.10
CA HIS A 50 -5.46 -12.91 -1.97
C HIS A 50 -6.49 -12.61 -0.87
N LEU A 51 -7.61 -13.34 -0.83
CA LEU A 51 -8.69 -13.11 0.15
C LEU A 51 -8.19 -13.14 1.59
N VAL A 52 -7.27 -14.07 1.90
CA VAL A 52 -6.68 -14.18 3.24
C VAL A 52 -5.86 -12.92 3.59
N GLY A 53 -5.07 -12.42 2.63
CA GLY A 53 -4.29 -11.18 2.83
C GLY A 53 -5.20 -9.97 3.05
N TRP A 54 -6.27 -9.84 2.25
CA TRP A 54 -7.26 -8.79 2.42
C TRP A 54 -8.04 -8.90 3.73
N ALA A 55 -8.36 -10.12 4.18
CA ALA A 55 -9.02 -10.35 5.46
C ALA A 55 -8.14 -9.91 6.64
N VAL A 56 -6.86 -10.29 6.64
CA VAL A 56 -5.90 -9.86 7.67
C VAL A 56 -5.73 -8.35 7.67
N ALA A 57 -5.59 -7.74 6.49
CA ALA A 57 -5.50 -6.28 6.36
C ALA A 57 -6.76 -5.59 6.91
N GLY A 58 -7.94 -6.13 6.61
CA GLY A 58 -9.21 -5.64 7.14
C GLY A 58 -9.26 -5.68 8.67
N VAL A 59 -8.90 -6.82 9.28
CA VAL A 59 -8.87 -6.98 10.74
C VAL A 59 -7.90 -5.99 11.38
N MET A 60 -6.68 -5.87 10.85
CA MET A 60 -5.68 -4.91 11.33
C MET A 60 -6.22 -3.48 11.29
N LEU A 61 -6.89 -3.11 10.20
CA LEU A 61 -7.46 -1.78 10.02
C LEU A 61 -8.60 -1.51 11.01
N THR A 62 -9.48 -2.49 11.24
CA THR A 62 -10.56 -2.37 12.24
C THR A 62 -10.01 -2.25 13.66
N VAL A 63 -9.02 -3.06 14.03
CA VAL A 63 -8.39 -3.01 15.36
C VAL A 63 -7.70 -1.67 15.58
N GLY A 64 -6.92 -1.20 14.60
CA GLY A 64 -6.23 0.08 14.68
C GLY A 64 -7.20 1.26 14.80
N ALA A 65 -8.29 1.26 14.01
CA ALA A 65 -9.34 2.26 14.10
C ALA A 65 -10.06 2.23 15.45
N GLY A 66 -10.39 1.04 15.96
CA GLY A 66 -11.03 0.87 17.27
C GLY A 66 -10.16 1.38 18.41
N TRP A 67 -8.86 1.05 18.41
CA TRP A 67 -7.92 1.52 19.43
C TRP A 67 -7.77 3.04 19.40
N THR A 68 -7.57 3.62 18.22
CA THR A 68 -7.41 5.07 18.05
C THR A 68 -8.68 5.83 18.43
N GLY A 69 -9.85 5.30 18.06
CA GLY A 69 -11.13 5.86 18.46
C GLY A 69 -11.35 5.81 19.97
N HIS A 70 -10.93 4.72 20.62
CA HIS A 70 -11.05 4.56 22.06
C HIS A 70 -10.20 5.57 22.83
N THR A 71 -8.93 5.74 22.46
CA THR A 71 -8.04 6.70 23.12
C THR A 71 -8.51 8.14 22.92
N PHE A 72 -8.98 8.47 21.73
CA PHE A 72 -9.57 9.78 21.45
C PHE A 72 -10.84 10.04 22.28
N ALA A 73 -11.70 9.03 22.41
CA ALA A 73 -12.91 9.13 23.24
C ALA A 73 -12.57 9.32 24.73
N GLN A 74 -11.57 8.60 25.25
CA GLN A 74 -11.10 8.77 26.63
C GLN A 74 -10.58 10.19 26.89
N ALA A 75 -9.70 10.70 26.02
CA ALA A 75 -9.18 12.06 26.15
C ALA A 75 -10.31 13.11 26.10
N ARG A 76 -11.31 12.90 25.24
CA ARG A 76 -12.48 13.78 25.16
C ARG A 76 -13.34 13.72 26.43
N LEU A 77 -13.52 12.54 27.02
CA LEU A 77 -14.26 12.36 28.27
C LEU A 77 -13.57 13.04 29.46
N GLU A 78 -12.24 12.92 29.55
CA GLU A 78 -11.45 13.60 30.58
C GLU A 78 -11.58 15.12 30.48
N ALA A 79 -11.40 15.67 29.27
CA ALA A 79 -11.58 17.11 29.03
C ALA A 79 -13.01 17.58 29.31
N ALA A 80 -14.03 16.76 29.02
CA ALA A 80 -15.42 17.08 29.33
C ALA A 80 -15.67 17.06 30.85
N ARG A 81 -15.07 16.10 31.57
CA ARG A 81 -15.16 15.99 33.03
C ARG A 81 -14.54 17.19 33.73
N GLU A 82 -13.36 17.63 33.29
CA GLU A 82 -12.70 18.83 33.83
C GLU A 82 -13.58 20.07 33.67
N LYS A 83 -14.15 20.27 32.48
CA LYS A 83 -15.08 21.38 32.23
C LYS A 83 -16.31 21.34 33.13
N MET A 84 -16.87 20.14 33.34
CA MET A 84 -18.03 19.96 34.23
C MET A 84 -17.70 20.29 35.68
N VAL A 85 -16.54 19.83 36.18
CA VAL A 85 -16.10 20.12 37.56
C VAL A 85 -15.86 21.62 37.75
N VAL A 86 -15.19 22.28 36.80
CA VAL A 86 -14.98 23.73 36.86
C VAL A 86 -16.32 24.46 36.87
N ALA A 87 -17.26 24.12 35.98
CA ALA A 87 -18.58 24.73 35.95
C ALA A 87 -19.33 24.56 37.28
N TYR A 88 -19.34 23.35 37.84
CA TYR A 88 -20.00 23.06 39.11
C TYR A 88 -19.38 23.83 40.28
N LEU A 89 -18.04 23.84 40.39
CA LEU A 89 -17.35 24.58 41.46
C LEU A 89 -17.54 26.09 41.33
N THR A 90 -17.64 26.59 40.10
CA THR A 90 -17.88 28.01 39.83
C THR A 90 -19.30 28.42 40.24
N GLU A 91 -20.28 27.55 40.03
CA GLU A 91 -21.67 27.76 40.45
C GLU A 91 -21.83 27.68 41.98
N LEU A 92 -21.09 26.79 42.65
CA LEU A 92 -21.13 26.66 44.11
C LEU A 92 -20.37 27.76 44.86
N ASP A 93 -19.22 28.20 44.35
CA ASP A 93 -18.38 29.20 45.02
C ASP A 93 -17.81 30.23 44.02
N PRO A 94 -18.32 31.47 44.01
CA PRO A 94 -17.80 32.52 43.14
C PRO A 94 -16.35 32.94 43.46
N ARG A 95 -15.80 32.56 44.63
CA ARG A 95 -14.39 32.80 44.95
C ARG A 95 -13.43 31.90 44.17
N VAL A 96 -13.92 30.76 43.65
CA VAL A 96 -13.16 29.87 42.76
C VAL A 96 -12.93 30.56 41.41
N LEU A 97 -13.91 31.33 40.93
CA LEU A 97 -13.83 32.15 39.72
C LEU A 97 -12.65 33.14 39.75
N ALA A 98 -12.32 33.67 40.93
CA ALA A 98 -11.21 34.61 41.12
C ALA A 98 -9.80 33.96 41.11
N LYS A 99 -9.73 32.62 41.22
CA LYS A 99 -8.46 31.86 41.26
C LYS A 99 -8.18 31.08 39.97
N LEU A 100 -9.15 30.99 39.06
CA LEU A 100 -8.97 30.31 37.77
C LEU A 100 -8.14 31.21 36.82
N PRO A 101 -7.10 30.67 36.15
CA PRO A 101 -6.39 31.43 35.12
C PRO A 101 -7.35 31.76 33.96
N PRO A 102 -7.15 32.87 33.23
CA PRO A 102 -8.00 33.22 32.09
C PRO A 102 -7.95 32.08 31.07
N SER A 103 -9.05 31.36 30.90
CA SER A 103 -9.14 30.31 29.89
C SER A 103 -8.98 30.94 28.52
N ALA A 104 -7.93 30.55 27.78
CA ALA A 104 -7.68 30.99 26.43
C ALA A 104 -8.94 30.75 25.57
N LYS A 105 -9.40 31.83 24.92
CA LYS A 105 -10.51 31.83 23.95
C LYS A 105 -10.19 30.98 22.73
#